data_AF-A0A7X5FV52-F1
#
_entry.id   AF-A0A7X5FV52-F1
#
_cell.length_a   1.000
_cell.length_b   1.000
_cell.length_c   1.000
_cell.angle_alpha   90.00
_cell.angle_beta   90.00
_cell.angle_gamma   90.00
#
_symmetry.space_group_name_H-M   'P 1'
#
loop_
_entity.id
_entity.type
_entity.pdbx_description
1 polymer ?
#
loop_
_entity_poly.entity_id
_entity_poly.type
_entity_poly.pdbx_seq_one_letter_code
_entity_poly.pdbx_strand_id
1 'polypeptide(L)'
;MLQIDISHLEYNELVDFVNANISDFGNFDLELIFKADYNQSKIIRDLILLLFQKNNIEVPWKNRFVLISDELVNNSIEYGSLPLDKNHFTIHFKTIEKSLTINMEVCDTGRGLESKTSHEMEELKKTKESIGFEGYLGKRGRGLFQLVTNLVDEIYFRDDSNGGLVVGVRKKMNIL
;
A
#
# COMPACT_ATOMS: atom_id res chain seq x y z
N MET A 1 6.25 -8.69 -13.87
CA MET A 1 5.46 -7.63 -13.21
C MET A 1 4.49 -7.06 -14.23
N LEU A 2 3.18 -7.15 -13.94
CA LEU A 2 2.12 -6.51 -14.71
C LEU A 2 2.03 -5.05 -14.29
N GLN A 3 1.94 -4.12 -15.24
CA GLN A 3 1.96 -2.68 -14.96
C GLN A 3 0.79 -1.99 -15.67
N ILE A 4 0.14 -1.05 -14.98
CA ILE A 4 -0.95 -0.24 -15.54
C ILE A 4 -0.96 1.18 -14.97
N ASP A 5 -1.22 2.16 -15.81
CA ASP A 5 -1.48 3.54 -15.39
C ASP A 5 -2.99 3.77 -15.23
N ILE A 6 -3.42 4.02 -13.99
CA ILE A 6 -4.83 4.19 -13.62
C ILE A 6 -5.27 5.65 -13.59
N SER A 7 -4.39 6.59 -13.98
CA SER A 7 -4.61 8.04 -13.91
C SER A 7 -5.84 8.57 -14.67
N HIS A 8 -6.44 7.72 -15.52
CA HIS A 8 -7.56 8.01 -16.40
C HIS A 8 -8.59 6.87 -16.44
N LEU A 9 -8.44 5.86 -15.58
CA LEU A 9 -9.30 4.68 -15.60
C LEU A 9 -10.36 4.76 -14.53
N GLU A 10 -11.55 4.33 -14.88
CA GLU A 10 -12.60 4.02 -13.91
C GLU A 10 -12.36 2.63 -13.29
N TYR A 11 -12.96 2.40 -12.13
CA TYR A 11 -12.79 1.13 -11.40
C TYR A 11 -13.13 -0.11 -12.24
N ASN A 12 -14.22 -0.08 -13.02
CA ASN A 12 -14.63 -1.22 -13.83
C ASN A 12 -13.61 -1.56 -14.93
N GLU A 13 -13.01 -0.55 -15.56
CA GLU A 13 -11.98 -0.75 -16.59
C GLU A 13 -10.72 -1.40 -15.99
N LEU A 14 -10.34 -0.98 -14.77
CA LEU A 14 -9.26 -1.60 -14.03
C LEU A 14 -9.56 -3.05 -13.66
N VAL A 15 -10.80 -3.35 -13.24
CA VAL A 15 -11.24 -4.72 -12.93
C VAL A 15 -11.19 -5.60 -14.18
N ASP A 16 -11.65 -5.12 -15.32
CA ASP A 16 -11.60 -5.84 -16.60
C ASP A 16 -10.15 -6.12 -17.00
N PHE A 17 -9.28 -5.11 -16.90
CA PHE A 17 -7.86 -5.28 -17.16
C PHE A 17 -7.23 -6.35 -16.25
N VAL A 18 -7.48 -6.29 -14.95
CA VAL A 18 -6.92 -7.23 -13.97
C VAL A 18 -7.40 -8.65 -14.23
N ASN A 19 -8.70 -8.86 -14.46
CA ASN A 19 -9.24 -10.19 -14.77
C ASN A 19 -8.74 -10.74 -16.10
N ALA A 20 -8.43 -9.88 -17.08
CA ALA A 20 -7.90 -10.30 -18.37
C ALA A 20 -6.40 -10.65 -18.34
N ASN A 21 -5.63 -10.03 -17.43
CA ASN A 21 -4.16 -10.11 -17.43
C ASN A 21 -3.56 -10.88 -16.24
N ILE A 22 -4.32 -11.12 -15.16
CA ILE A 22 -3.89 -11.98 -14.05
C ILE A 22 -4.53 -13.35 -14.19
N SER A 23 -3.75 -14.34 -14.63
CA SER A 23 -4.21 -15.72 -14.79
C SER A 23 -4.14 -16.54 -13.50
N ASP A 24 -3.20 -16.22 -12.60
CA ASP A 24 -3.04 -16.85 -11.29
C ASP A 24 -3.09 -15.77 -10.20
N PHE A 25 -4.24 -15.64 -9.54
CA PHE A 25 -4.40 -14.70 -8.44
C PHE A 25 -3.59 -15.09 -7.19
N GLY A 26 -3.16 -16.35 -7.06
CA GLY A 26 -2.31 -16.80 -5.96
C GLY A 26 -0.84 -16.39 -6.12
N ASN A 27 -0.41 -16.06 -7.34
CA ASN A 27 0.96 -15.67 -7.66
C ASN A 27 1.00 -14.57 -8.74
N PHE A 28 1.06 -13.32 -8.31
CA PHE A 28 1.15 -12.18 -9.23
C PHE A 28 1.99 -11.04 -8.66
N ASP A 29 2.52 -10.23 -9.58
CA ASP A 29 3.16 -8.95 -9.30
C ASP A 29 2.41 -7.88 -10.11
N LEU A 30 1.85 -6.88 -9.43
CA LEU A 30 1.09 -5.79 -10.05
C LEU A 30 1.64 -4.44 -9.59
N GLU A 31 1.91 -3.56 -10.55
CA GLU A 31 2.24 -2.16 -10.34
C GLU A 31 1.15 -1.25 -10.94
N LEU A 32 0.65 -0.33 -10.13
CA LEU A 32 -0.26 0.73 -10.53
C LEU A 32 0.50 2.05 -10.52
N ILE A 33 0.48 2.76 -11.63
CA ILE A 33 0.88 4.17 -11.69
C ILE A 33 -0.38 5.00 -11.48
N PHE A 34 -0.37 5.91 -10.52
CA PHE A 34 -1.54 6.73 -10.16
C PHE A 34 -1.15 8.18 -9.92
N LYS A 35 -2.07 9.10 -10.21
CA LYS A 35 -1.90 10.51 -9.87
C LYS A 35 -2.03 10.72 -8.37
N ALA A 36 -1.26 11.65 -7.82
CA ALA A 36 -1.40 12.16 -6.46
C ALA A 36 -2.73 12.94 -6.32
N ASP A 37 -3.82 12.18 -6.24
CA ASP A 37 -5.22 12.59 -6.18
C ASP A 37 -5.97 11.58 -5.30
N TYR A 38 -6.65 12.07 -4.25
CA TYR A 38 -7.39 11.22 -3.31
C TYR A 38 -8.50 10.38 -3.96
N ASN A 39 -9.00 10.74 -5.15
CA ASN A 39 -9.93 9.90 -5.91
C ASN A 39 -9.30 8.56 -6.32
N GLN A 40 -7.99 8.55 -6.61
CA GLN A 40 -7.25 7.34 -6.98
C GLN A 40 -7.06 6.40 -5.79
N SER A 41 -6.96 6.94 -4.57
CA SER A 41 -6.89 6.14 -3.33
C SER A 41 -8.09 5.22 -3.16
N LYS A 42 -9.30 5.70 -3.48
CA LYS A 42 -10.51 4.87 -3.47
C LYS A 42 -10.42 3.70 -4.47
N ILE A 43 -9.97 3.97 -5.70
CA ILE A 43 -9.86 2.94 -6.75
C ILE A 43 -8.88 1.84 -6.32
N ILE A 44 -7.71 2.23 -5.78
CA ILE A 44 -6.69 1.28 -5.30
C ILE A 44 -7.25 0.45 -4.14
N ARG A 45 -7.92 1.09 -3.17
CA ARG A 45 -8.53 0.41 -2.03
C ARG A 45 -9.58 -0.63 -2.45
N ASP A 46 -10.44 -0.28 -3.39
CA ASP A 46 -11.48 -1.17 -3.91
C ASP A 46 -10.87 -2.32 -4.74
N LEU A 47 -9.74 -2.09 -5.41
CA LEU A 47 -8.97 -3.14 -6.09
C LEU A 47 -8.34 -4.11 -5.07
N ILE A 48 -7.74 -3.62 -3.99
CA ILE A 48 -7.15 -4.48 -2.95
C ILE A 48 -8.19 -5.40 -2.35
N LEU A 49 -9.40 -4.89 -2.09
CA LEU A 49 -10.51 -5.72 -1.63
C LEU A 49 -10.82 -6.85 -2.63
N LEU A 50 -10.90 -6.54 -3.93
CA LEU A 50 -11.13 -7.54 -4.99
C LEU A 50 -10.02 -8.59 -5.05
N LEU A 51 -8.74 -8.17 -5.06
CA LEU A 51 -7.60 -9.08 -5.13
C LEU A 51 -7.57 -10.06 -3.95
N PHE A 52 -7.91 -9.58 -2.75
CA PHE A 52 -7.99 -10.40 -1.55
C PHE A 52 -9.19 -11.34 -1.57
N GLN A 53 -10.34 -10.91 -2.12
CA GLN A 53 -11.51 -11.77 -2.33
C GLN A 53 -11.20 -12.90 -3.33
N LYS A 54 -10.52 -12.61 -4.45
CA LYS A 54 -10.11 -13.60 -5.45
C LYS A 54 -9.18 -14.68 -4.88
N ASN A 55 -8.49 -14.34 -3.78
CA ASN A 55 -7.58 -15.24 -3.06
C ASN A 55 -8.18 -15.86 -1.80
N ASN A 56 -9.50 -15.76 -1.60
CA ASN A 56 -10.19 -16.27 -0.41
C ASN A 56 -9.60 -15.78 0.92
N ILE A 57 -9.01 -14.58 0.93
CA ILE A 57 -8.48 -13.99 2.16
C ILE A 57 -9.63 -13.43 2.99
N GLU A 58 -9.87 -14.07 4.13
CA GLU A 58 -11.00 -13.75 4.99
C GLU A 58 -10.73 -12.54 5.91
N VAL A 59 -11.78 -12.16 6.64
CA VAL A 59 -11.66 -11.23 7.76
C VAL A 59 -10.78 -11.84 8.87
N PRO A 60 -9.99 -11.04 9.60
CA PRO A 60 -9.90 -9.58 9.51
C PRO A 60 -8.95 -9.08 8.42
N TRP A 61 -8.24 -9.97 7.71
CA TRP A 61 -7.06 -9.61 6.92
C TRP A 61 -7.38 -8.80 5.67
N LYS A 62 -8.42 -9.14 4.90
CA LYS A 62 -8.82 -8.29 3.76
C LYS A 62 -9.11 -6.84 4.17
N ASN A 63 -9.77 -6.63 5.32
CA ASN A 63 -10.11 -5.29 5.81
C ASN A 63 -8.87 -4.55 6.33
N ARG A 64 -7.93 -5.28 6.97
CA ARG A 64 -6.65 -4.71 7.43
C ARG A 64 -5.81 -4.24 6.25
N PHE A 65 -5.72 -5.01 5.18
CA PHE A 65 -4.94 -4.66 4.00
C PHE A 65 -5.56 -3.52 3.19
N VAL A 66 -6.89 -3.47 3.09
CA VAL A 66 -7.63 -2.29 2.58
C VAL A 66 -7.20 -1.03 3.35
N LEU A 67 -7.20 -1.09 4.68
CA LEU A 67 -6.83 0.05 5.51
C LEU A 67 -5.34 0.40 5.42
N ILE A 68 -4.45 -0.59 5.40
CA ILE A 68 -3.01 -0.36 5.21
C ILE A 68 -2.75 0.30 3.85
N SER A 69 -3.37 -0.19 2.77
CA SER A 69 -3.22 0.41 1.44
C SER A 69 -3.71 1.84 1.38
N ASP A 70 -4.85 2.15 2.01
CA ASP A 70 -5.44 3.49 2.08
C ASP A 70 -4.48 4.46 2.80
N GLU A 71 -3.92 4.04 3.94
CA GLU A 71 -2.94 4.84 4.69
C GLU A 71 -1.64 5.07 3.89
N LEU A 72 -1.08 4.04 3.26
CA LEU A 72 0.14 4.17 2.46
C LEU A 72 -0.05 5.13 1.27
N VAL A 73 -1.16 4.95 0.53
CA VAL A 73 -1.48 5.78 -0.63
C VAL A 73 -1.75 7.22 -0.20
N ASN A 74 -2.58 7.43 0.83
CA ASN A 74 -2.91 8.78 1.29
C ASN A 74 -1.67 9.53 1.79
N ASN A 75 -0.75 8.87 2.50
CA ASN A 75 0.51 9.50 2.94
C ASN A 75 1.39 9.91 1.75
N SER A 76 1.45 9.09 0.70
CA SER A 76 2.18 9.43 -0.53
C SER A 76 1.61 10.66 -1.25
N ILE A 77 0.29 10.87 -1.14
CA ILE A 77 -0.42 12.02 -1.73
C ILE A 77 -0.24 13.27 -0.84
N GLU A 78 -0.36 13.11 0.47
CA GLU A 78 -0.37 14.22 1.42
C GLU A 78 1.02 14.81 1.64
N TYR A 79 2.04 13.96 1.76
CA TYR A 79 3.38 14.38 2.18
C TYR A 79 4.44 14.21 1.09
N GLY A 80 4.32 13.15 0.28
CA GLY A 80 5.38 12.70 -0.62
C GLY A 80 5.41 13.39 -1.98
N SER A 81 4.27 13.85 -2.48
CA SER A 81 4.14 14.30 -3.88
C SER A 81 3.40 15.63 -4.03
N LEU A 82 3.67 16.34 -5.13
CA LEU A 82 2.85 17.49 -5.52
C LEU A 82 1.55 17.01 -6.19
N PRO A 83 0.49 17.85 -6.22
CA PRO A 83 -0.76 17.47 -6.87
C PRO A 83 -0.55 17.01 -8.32
N LEU A 84 -1.20 15.91 -8.68
CA LEU A 84 -1.15 15.27 -10.02
C LEU A 84 0.18 14.61 -10.40
N ASP A 85 1.18 14.60 -9.52
CA ASP A 85 2.39 13.79 -9.70
C ASP A 85 2.05 12.31 -9.82
N LYS A 86 2.90 11.53 -10.48
CA LYS A 86 2.68 10.09 -10.63
C LYS A 86 3.40 9.33 -9.53
N ASN A 87 2.62 8.72 -8.65
CA ASN A 87 3.08 7.79 -7.62
C ASN A 87 2.93 6.35 -8.14
N HIS A 88 3.60 5.42 -7.47
CA HIS A 88 3.59 4.00 -7.81
C HIS A 88 3.06 3.20 -6.63
N PHE A 89 2.12 2.29 -6.87
CA PHE A 89 1.65 1.30 -5.91
C PHE A 89 2.01 -0.08 -6.46
N THR A 90 2.79 -0.86 -5.71
CA THR A 90 3.18 -2.21 -6.11
C THR A 90 2.67 -3.22 -5.10
N ILE A 91 2.11 -4.33 -5.58
CA ILE A 91 1.76 -5.48 -4.76
C ILE A 91 2.36 -6.75 -5.37
N HIS A 92 3.09 -7.49 -4.53
CA HIS A 92 3.54 -8.84 -4.80
C HIS A 92 2.73 -9.79 -3.94
N PHE A 93 2.09 -10.76 -4.57
CA PHE A 93 1.25 -11.75 -3.93
C PHE A 93 1.78 -13.12 -4.32
N LYS A 94 2.24 -13.91 -3.34
CA LYS A 94 2.87 -15.20 -3.61
C LYS A 94 2.40 -16.27 -2.65
N THR A 95 1.79 -17.31 -3.20
CA THR A 95 1.32 -18.47 -2.45
C THR A 95 2.18 -19.68 -2.77
N ILE A 96 2.90 -20.16 -1.77
CA ILE A 96 3.67 -21.41 -1.85
C ILE A 96 3.06 -22.38 -0.86
N GLU A 97 2.53 -23.50 -1.36
CA GLU A 97 1.80 -24.50 -0.58
C GLU A 97 0.61 -23.87 0.15
N LYS A 98 0.75 -23.61 1.46
CA LYS A 98 -0.26 -22.98 2.33
C LYS A 98 0.24 -21.69 2.96
N SER A 99 1.36 -21.16 2.47
CA SER A 99 1.93 -19.93 2.98
C SER A 99 1.82 -18.82 1.94
N LEU A 100 1.06 -17.80 2.29
CA LEU A 100 0.92 -16.58 1.53
C LEU A 100 1.90 -15.54 2.02
N THR A 101 2.68 -14.97 1.10
CA THR A 101 3.50 -13.78 1.30
C THR A 101 2.92 -12.62 0.49
N ILE A 102 2.65 -11.51 1.18
CA ILE A 102 2.19 -10.26 0.59
C ILE A 102 3.27 -9.21 0.84
N ASN A 103 3.72 -8.55 -0.22
CA ASN A 103 4.52 -7.32 -0.15
C ASN A 103 3.73 -6.20 -0.82
N MET A 104 3.48 -5.09 -0.13
CA MET A 104 2.90 -3.89 -0.74
C MET A 104 3.87 -2.73 -0.56
N GLU A 105 4.11 -1.98 -1.62
CA GLU A 105 4.95 -0.79 -1.63
C GLU A 105 4.17 0.38 -2.23
N VAL A 106 4.38 1.58 -1.67
CA VAL A 106 4.00 2.83 -2.31
C VAL A 106 5.23 3.70 -2.45
N CYS A 107 5.50 4.18 -3.66
CA CYS A 107 6.56 5.12 -3.96
C CYS A 107 5.96 6.47 -4.34
N ASP A 108 6.32 7.51 -3.60
CA ASP A 108 6.03 8.90 -3.96
C ASP A 108 7.14 9.52 -4.82
N THR A 109 6.98 10.78 -5.20
CA THR A 109 7.96 11.49 -6.03
C THR A 109 8.99 12.29 -5.22
N GLY A 110 8.83 12.37 -3.91
CA GLY A 110 9.67 13.14 -3.00
C GLY A 110 9.54 14.66 -3.12
N ARG A 111 8.66 15.17 -3.99
CA ARG A 111 8.48 16.60 -4.26
C ARG A 111 7.47 17.29 -3.35
N GLY A 112 6.78 16.53 -2.50
CA GLY A 112 5.87 17.08 -1.50
C GLY A 112 6.59 17.96 -0.48
N LEU A 113 5.89 18.96 0.06
CA LEU A 113 6.47 19.96 0.96
C LEU A 113 6.96 19.36 2.28
N GLU A 114 6.38 18.23 2.70
CA GLU A 114 6.70 17.52 3.93
C GLU A 114 7.35 16.15 3.65
N SER A 115 7.90 15.99 2.44
CA SER A 115 8.62 14.79 2.04
C SER A 115 9.74 14.46 3.01
N LYS A 116 9.98 13.16 3.21
CA LYS A 116 10.96 12.62 4.14
C LYS A 116 11.81 11.59 3.44
N THR A 117 13.08 11.57 3.80
CA THR A 117 13.99 10.47 3.48
C THR A 117 13.65 9.22 4.28
N SER A 118 14.16 8.08 3.82
CA SER A 118 14.05 6.80 4.53
C SER A 118 14.63 6.89 5.94
N HIS A 119 15.74 7.62 6.12
CA HIS A 119 16.36 7.84 7.42
C HIS A 119 15.45 8.61 8.39
N GLU A 120 14.84 9.71 7.94
CA GLU A 120 13.92 10.50 8.76
C GLU A 120 12.68 9.69 9.15
N MET A 121 12.20 8.81 8.26
CA MET A 121 11.08 7.92 8.55
C MET A 121 11.41 6.86 9.59
N GLU A 122 12.63 6.30 9.58
CA GLU A 122 13.08 5.38 10.63
C GLU A 122 13.20 6.06 12.00
N GLU A 123 13.69 7.30 12.05
CA GLU A 123 13.72 8.08 13.31
C GLU A 123 12.30 8.42 13.81
N LEU A 124 11.39 8.75 12.88
CA LEU A 124 9.98 8.96 13.21
C LEU A 124 9.31 7.69 13.74
N LYS A 125 9.59 6.53 13.13
CA LYS A 125 9.11 5.21 13.58
C LYS A 125 9.52 4.94 15.02
N LYS A 126 10.82 5.05 15.34
CA LYS A 126 11.35 4.85 16.69
C LYS A 126 10.69 5.77 17.71
N THR A 127 10.51 7.04 17.34
CA THR A 127 9.87 8.03 18.21
C THR A 127 8.42 7.67 18.49
N LYS A 128 7.67 7.19 17.48
CA LYS A 128 6.24 6.83 17.62
C LYS A 128 6.01 5.49 18.32
N GLU A 129 6.93 4.54 18.20
CA GLU A 129 6.88 3.25 18.89
C GLU A 129 7.08 3.42 20.40
N SER A 130 7.96 4.33 20.83
CA SER A 130 8.23 4.56 22.26
C SER A 130 7.07 5.18 23.06
N ILE A 131 6.13 5.85 22.37
CA ILE A 131 4.96 6.51 22.99
C ILE A 131 3.84 5.50 23.31
N GLY A 132 3.86 4.30 22.73
CA GLY A 132 2.79 3.30 22.91
C GLY A 132 1.47 3.68 22.24
N PHE A 133 0.46 2.81 22.33
CA PHE A 133 -0.86 2.99 21.72
C PHE A 133 -1.95 3.17 22.79
N GLU A 134 -2.47 4.39 22.96
CA GLU A 134 -3.57 4.71 23.90
C GLU A 134 -4.99 4.42 23.34
N GLY A 135 -5.13 3.45 22.46
CA GLY A 135 -6.43 2.96 22.03
C GLY A 135 -7.05 3.66 20.81
N TYR A 136 -8.11 3.02 20.31
CA TYR A 136 -8.71 3.30 19.00
C TYR A 136 -9.64 4.54 19.04
N LEU A 137 -9.09 5.75 19.17
CA LEU A 137 -9.87 7.01 19.06
C LEU A 137 -10.11 7.39 17.59
N GLY A 138 -11.34 7.22 17.07
CA GLY A 138 -11.76 7.30 15.65
C GLY A 138 -11.51 8.60 14.87
N LYS A 139 -10.31 9.18 14.96
CA LYS A 139 -9.83 10.32 14.17
C LYS A 139 -9.04 9.82 12.96
N ARG A 140 -9.30 10.41 11.79
CA ARG A 140 -8.42 10.33 10.60
C ARG A 140 -7.06 10.96 10.94
N GLY A 141 -5.96 10.39 10.45
CA GLY A 141 -4.59 10.80 10.80
C GLY A 141 -3.89 9.90 11.83
N ARG A 142 -4.27 8.62 11.93
CA ARG A 142 -3.61 7.69 12.86
C ARG A 142 -2.33 7.14 12.23
N GLY A 143 -1.23 7.75 12.63
CA GLY A 143 0.15 7.41 12.28
C GLY A 143 0.34 5.98 11.78
N LEU A 144 0.66 5.89 10.49
CA LEU A 144 1.09 4.72 9.73
C LEU A 144 1.80 3.69 10.63
N PHE A 145 2.81 4.13 11.38
CA PHE A 145 3.62 3.28 12.25
C PHE A 145 2.82 2.51 13.29
N GLN A 146 1.95 3.15 14.07
CA GLN A 146 1.27 2.47 15.18
C GLN A 146 0.21 1.48 14.69
N LEU A 147 -0.43 1.78 13.57
CA LEU A 147 -1.44 0.90 13.00
C LEU A 147 -0.79 -0.24 12.22
N VAL A 148 0.14 0.07 11.33
CA VAL A 148 0.72 -0.89 10.40
C VAL A 148 1.67 -1.84 11.13
N THR A 149 2.56 -1.33 11.99
CA THR A 149 3.55 -2.16 12.72
C THR A 149 2.89 -3.28 13.53
N ASN A 150 1.68 -3.06 14.05
CA ASN A 150 0.96 -4.08 14.83
C ASN A 150 0.24 -5.13 13.97
N LEU A 151 0.12 -4.91 12.65
CA LEU A 151 -0.64 -5.76 11.73
C LEU A 151 0.28 -6.59 10.82
N VAL A 152 1.38 -6.01 10.39
CA VAL A 152 2.33 -6.61 9.43
C VAL A 152 3.54 -7.18 10.15
N ASP A 153 4.29 -8.04 9.47
CA ASP A 153 5.51 -8.60 10.06
C ASP A 153 6.68 -7.63 9.92
N GLU A 154 6.62 -6.76 8.92
CA GLU A 154 7.64 -5.74 8.69
C GLU A 154 7.05 -4.51 7.98
N ILE A 155 7.51 -3.34 8.43
CA ILE A 155 7.38 -2.06 7.73
C ILE A 155 8.79 -1.51 7.50
N TYR A 156 9.09 -1.09 6.27
CA TYR A 156 10.40 -0.60 5.86
C TYR A 156 10.28 0.63 4.97
N PHE A 157 11.38 1.39 4.92
CA PHE A 157 11.51 2.61 4.13
C PHE A 157 12.76 2.53 3.26
N ARG A 158 12.68 3.03 2.03
CA ARG A 158 13.81 3.08 1.10
C ARG A 158 13.71 4.35 0.25
N ASP A 159 14.82 5.06 0.12
CA ASP A 159 14.90 6.18 -0.82
C ASP A 159 14.88 5.63 -2.26
N ASP A 160 14.02 6.19 -3.08
CA ASP A 160 14.00 5.95 -4.52
C ASP A 160 15.08 6.78 -5.22
N SER A 161 15.63 6.23 -6.30
CA SER A 161 16.68 6.89 -7.08
C SER A 161 16.26 8.24 -7.67
N ASN A 162 14.96 8.51 -7.82
CA ASN A 162 14.42 9.77 -8.31
C ASN A 162 14.15 10.80 -7.18
N GLY A 163 14.54 10.49 -5.95
CA GLY A 163 14.36 11.37 -4.78
C GLY A 163 13.06 11.14 -4.01
N GLY A 164 12.23 10.20 -4.44
CA GLY A 164 11.02 9.79 -3.74
C GLY A 164 11.28 8.84 -2.57
N LEU A 165 10.24 8.58 -1.79
CA LEU A 165 10.25 7.62 -0.70
C LEU A 165 9.41 6.39 -1.06
N VAL A 166 10.00 5.21 -0.94
CA VAL A 166 9.29 3.94 -0.92
C VAL A 166 8.94 3.59 0.52
N VAL A 167 7.64 3.41 0.77
CA VAL A 167 7.11 2.86 2.01
C VAL A 167 6.55 1.48 1.73
N GLY A 168 7.12 0.47 2.37
CA GLY A 168 6.78 -0.94 2.12
C GLY A 168 6.31 -1.68 3.37
N VAL A 169 5.44 -2.66 3.16
CA VAL A 169 4.94 -3.56 4.20
C VAL A 169 5.02 -5.01 3.72
N ARG A 170 5.45 -5.91 4.62
CA ARG A 170 5.46 -7.36 4.38
C ARG A 170 4.62 -8.10 5.39
N LYS A 171 3.85 -9.07 4.89
CA LYS A 171 3.13 -10.05 5.71
C LYS A 171 3.29 -11.44 5.14
N LYS A 172 3.58 -12.38 6.02
CA LYS A 172 3.47 -13.81 5.78
C LYS A 172 2.34 -14.37 6.62
N MET A 173 1.49 -15.18 6.02
CA MET A 173 0.37 -15.81 6.71
C MET A 173 0.10 -17.20 6.18
N ASN A 174 -0.42 -18.06 7.05
CA ASN A 174 -0.90 -19.37 6.62
C ASN A 174 -2.34 -19.22 6.15
N ILE A 175 -2.63 -19.75 4.96
CA ILE A 175 -3.98 -19.84 4.41
C ILE A 175 -4.45 -21.28 4.51
N LEU A 176 -5.76 -21.47 4.74
CA LEU A 176 -6.37 -22.77 5.02
C LEU A 176 -6.38 -23.69 3.78
#